data_AF-A0A920BKM3-F1
#
_entry.id   AF-A0A920BKM3-F1
#
_cell.length_a   1.000
_cell.length_b   1.000
_cell.length_c   1.000
_cell.angle_alpha   90.00
_cell.angle_beta   90.00
_cell.angle_gamma   90.00
#
_symmetry.space_group_name_H-M   'P 1'
#
loop_
_entity.id
_entity.type
_entity.pdbx_description
1 polymer ?
#
loop_
_entity_poly.entity_id
_entity_poly.type
_entity_poly.pdbx_seq_one_letter_code
_entity_poly.pdbx_strand_id
1 'polypeptide(L)'
;MQSSIGLDPVAGDWFELTQERINDFADTTLDHQFIHIDPERAAQTPFGGTVAHGFLTLSMLVHLSTTIPVDTPRLDGVLMGVNYGLNKVRFINPVPAGSRIRATSQTIDVVLKGNAIDMTRLMTVEIEGQEKPALIAEWIGRTVLHEYSRRGKRYSYNNKRIWIVNLPCFSHRR
;
A
#
# COMPACT_ATOMS: atom_id res chain seq x y z
N MET A 1 17.44 1.08 -8.94
CA MET A 1 16.06 1.61 -8.96
C MET A 1 15.55 1.78 -10.38
N GLN A 2 16.17 2.55 -11.28
CA GLN A 2 15.68 2.59 -12.67
C GLN A 2 15.72 1.22 -13.36
N SER A 3 16.69 0.37 -13.03
CA SER A 3 16.80 -1.00 -13.53
C SER A 3 15.65 -1.94 -13.12
N SER A 4 14.81 -1.57 -12.14
CA SER A 4 13.66 -2.38 -11.75
C SER A 4 12.38 -2.01 -12.51
N ILE A 5 12.42 -1.00 -13.38
CA ILE A 5 11.27 -0.59 -14.18
C ILE A 5 10.95 -1.70 -15.19
N GLY A 6 9.67 -2.12 -15.22
CA GLY A 6 9.17 -3.10 -16.19
C GLY A 6 9.49 -4.57 -15.86
N LEU A 7 10.15 -4.86 -14.74
CA LEU A 7 10.30 -6.24 -14.26
C LEU A 7 8.93 -6.84 -13.88
N ASP A 8 8.81 -8.16 -13.93
CA ASP A 8 7.56 -8.84 -13.61
C ASP A 8 7.02 -8.48 -12.21
N PRO A 9 5.70 -8.41 -12.02
CA PRO A 9 5.12 -8.15 -10.71
C PRO A 9 5.53 -9.20 -9.68
N VAL A 10 5.93 -8.74 -8.50
CA VAL A 10 6.29 -9.61 -7.37
C VAL A 10 5.14 -9.64 -6.38
N ALA A 11 4.74 -10.84 -5.95
CA ALA A 11 3.68 -11.06 -4.97
C ALA A 11 4.20 -11.05 -3.53
N GLY A 12 3.39 -10.50 -2.63
CA GLY A 12 3.56 -10.67 -1.18
C GLY A 12 2.74 -11.84 -0.63
N ASP A 13 2.65 -11.88 0.69
CA ASP A 13 1.92 -12.91 1.42
C ASP A 13 0.40 -12.65 1.41
N TRP A 14 -0.36 -13.73 1.61
CA TRP A 14 -1.80 -13.66 1.81
C TRP A 14 -2.14 -13.11 3.21
N PHE A 15 -3.16 -12.26 3.27
CA PHE A 15 -3.66 -11.63 4.48
C PHE A 15 -5.18 -11.78 4.57
N GLU A 16 -5.69 -12.26 5.69
CA GLU A 16 -7.13 -12.43 5.91
C GLU A 16 -7.80 -11.11 6.29
N LEU A 17 -8.87 -10.75 5.57
CA LEU A 17 -9.66 -9.55 5.84
C LEU A 17 -10.93 -9.90 6.63
N THR A 18 -10.79 -9.95 7.94
CA THR A 18 -11.86 -10.30 8.90
C THR A 18 -13.01 -9.28 8.94
N GLN A 19 -14.22 -9.72 9.32
CA GLN A 19 -15.35 -8.83 9.59
C GLN A 19 -15.04 -7.76 10.67
N GLU A 20 -14.29 -8.12 11.71
CA GLU A 20 -13.90 -7.18 12.79
C GLU A 20 -13.17 -5.97 12.23
N ARG A 21 -12.12 -6.19 11.43
CA ARG A 21 -11.40 -5.12 10.73
C ARG A 21 -12.29 -4.27 9.81
N ILE A 22 -13.29 -4.88 9.16
CA ILE A 22 -14.25 -4.15 8.32
C ILE A 22 -15.11 -3.22 9.20
N ASN A 23 -15.58 -3.72 10.34
CA ASN A 23 -16.34 -2.91 11.31
C ASN A 23 -15.49 -1.78 11.90
N ASP A 24 -14.25 -2.07 12.31
CA ASP A 24 -13.32 -1.05 12.83
C ASP A 24 -13.07 0.06 11.82
N PHE A 25 -12.97 -0.29 10.53
CA PHE A 25 -12.80 0.68 9.47
C PHE A 25 -14.07 1.51 9.23
N ALA A 26 -15.25 0.89 9.35
CA ALA A 26 -16.52 1.61 9.33
C ALA A 26 -16.58 2.65 10.46
N ASP A 27 -16.21 2.27 11.69
CA ASP A 27 -16.17 3.18 12.83
C ASP A 27 -15.14 4.30 12.65
N THR A 28 -13.97 3.96 12.10
CA THR A 28 -12.90 4.92 11.85
C THR A 28 -13.28 5.96 10.79
N THR A 29 -14.00 5.55 9.75
CA THR A 29 -14.32 6.40 8.60
C THR A 29 -15.75 6.92 8.59
N LEU A 30 -16.57 6.49 9.55
CA LEU A 30 -18.01 6.77 9.65
C LEU A 30 -18.82 6.23 8.46
N ASP A 31 -18.28 5.27 7.71
CA ASP A 31 -18.96 4.58 6.62
C ASP A 31 -19.60 3.27 7.12
N HIS A 32 -20.78 3.43 7.70
CA HIS A 32 -21.62 2.34 8.20
C HIS A 32 -22.64 1.84 7.16
N GLN A 33 -22.33 1.93 5.86
CA GLN A 33 -23.21 1.37 4.84
C GLN A 33 -23.42 -0.13 5.09
N PHE A 34 -24.69 -0.57 5.04
CA PHE A 34 -25.08 -1.91 5.51
C PHE A 34 -24.34 -3.08 4.83
N ILE A 35 -23.88 -2.89 3.58
CA ILE A 35 -23.11 -3.92 2.86
C ILE A 35 -21.75 -4.24 3.51
N HIS A 36 -21.28 -3.40 4.44
CA HIS A 36 -20.02 -3.59 5.16
C HIS A 36 -20.25 -4.21 6.55
N ILE A 37 -21.33 -3.85 7.23
CA ILE A 37 -21.48 -4.08 8.68
C ILE A 37 -22.68 -4.95 9.08
N ASP A 38 -23.61 -5.22 8.17
CA ASP A 38 -24.84 -5.96 8.45
C ASP A 38 -24.88 -7.26 7.62
N PRO A 39 -24.40 -8.40 8.18
CA PRO A 39 -24.37 -9.68 7.48
C PRO A 39 -25.73 -10.15 6.97
N GLU A 40 -26.79 -9.98 7.78
CA GLU A 40 -28.13 -10.47 7.43
C GLU A 40 -28.71 -9.70 6.25
N ARG A 41 -28.54 -8.38 6.25
CA ARG A 41 -29.04 -7.52 5.18
C ARG A 41 -28.14 -7.57 3.95
N ALA A 42 -26.83 -7.68 4.12
CA ALA A 42 -25.88 -7.82 3.01
C ALA A 42 -26.04 -9.17 2.28
N ALA A 43 -26.41 -10.24 2.99
CA ALA A 43 -26.74 -11.55 2.39
C ALA A 43 -27.90 -11.49 1.39
N GLN A 44 -28.78 -10.49 1.49
CA GLN A 44 -29.91 -10.27 0.58
C GLN A 44 -29.53 -9.47 -0.68
N THR A 45 -28.26 -9.05 -0.81
CA THR A 45 -27.75 -8.32 -1.97
C THR A 45 -27.04 -9.28 -2.94
N PRO A 46 -26.71 -8.85 -4.17
CA PRO A 46 -25.90 -9.64 -5.09
C PRO A 46 -24.51 -10.04 -4.56
N PHE A 47 -24.05 -9.46 -3.46
CA PHE A 47 -22.79 -9.82 -2.82
C PHE A 47 -22.88 -11.13 -2.01
N GLY A 48 -24.09 -11.54 -1.58
CA GLY A 48 -24.29 -12.77 -0.80
C GLY A 48 -23.72 -12.73 0.63
N GLY A 49 -23.29 -11.56 1.09
CA GLY A 49 -22.70 -11.34 2.42
C GLY A 49 -22.07 -9.95 2.50
N THR A 50 -21.46 -9.65 3.64
CA THR A 50 -20.71 -8.41 3.82
C THR A 50 -19.45 -8.39 2.97
N VAL A 51 -19.11 -7.20 2.48
CA VAL A 51 -17.90 -6.95 1.68
C VAL A 51 -17.08 -5.85 2.32
N ALA A 52 -15.78 -5.87 2.14
CA ALA A 52 -14.90 -4.83 2.62
C ALA A 52 -15.18 -3.48 1.95
N HIS A 53 -14.90 -2.39 2.68
CA HIS A 53 -14.82 -1.07 2.05
C HIS A 53 -13.71 -1.08 0.99
N GLY A 54 -13.97 -0.47 -0.17
CA GLY A 54 -12.93 -0.25 -1.18
C GLY A 54 -11.74 0.50 -0.59
N PHE A 55 -12.01 1.55 0.21
CA PHE A 55 -10.98 2.33 0.89
C PHE A 55 -10.22 1.56 1.97
N LEU A 56 -10.83 0.57 2.62
CA LEU A 56 -10.10 -0.36 3.50
C LEU A 56 -9.10 -1.16 2.69
N THR A 57 -9.54 -1.78 1.59
CA THR A 57 -8.67 -2.57 0.71
C THR A 57 -7.51 -1.74 0.16
N LEU A 58 -7.77 -0.48 -0.22
CA LEU A 58 -6.73 0.46 -0.65
C LEU A 58 -5.76 0.81 0.49
N SER A 59 -6.27 1.05 1.70
CA SER A 59 -5.46 1.36 2.88
C SER A 59 -4.54 0.19 3.27
N MET A 60 -5.00 -1.05 3.05
CA MET A 60 -4.22 -2.26 3.30
C MET A 60 -2.98 -2.40 2.41
N LEU A 61 -2.86 -1.66 1.29
CA LEU A 61 -1.65 -1.67 0.46
C LEU A 61 -0.37 -1.39 1.25
N VAL A 62 -0.45 -0.52 2.26
CA VAL A 62 0.69 -0.24 3.15
C VAL A 62 1.16 -1.53 3.83
N HIS A 63 0.24 -2.24 4.50
CA HIS A 63 0.57 -3.48 5.20
C HIS A 63 0.98 -4.58 4.21
N LEU A 64 0.19 -4.82 3.16
CA LEU A 64 0.47 -5.87 2.18
C LEU A 64 1.85 -5.69 1.54
N SER A 65 2.24 -4.45 1.24
CA SER A 65 3.55 -4.17 0.67
C SER A 65 4.71 -4.63 1.56
N THR A 66 4.54 -4.68 2.89
CA THR A 66 5.60 -5.11 3.83
C THR A 66 6.07 -6.54 3.61
N THR A 67 5.24 -7.36 2.96
CA THR A 67 5.49 -8.77 2.68
C THR A 67 6.00 -9.02 1.26
N ILE A 68 5.99 -8.00 0.39
CA ILE A 68 6.50 -8.13 -0.98
C ILE A 68 8.03 -8.15 -0.91
N PRO A 69 8.70 -9.19 -1.46
CA PRO A 69 10.14 -9.22 -1.56
C PRO A 69 10.68 -7.99 -2.32
N VAL A 70 11.60 -7.27 -1.69
CA VAL A 70 12.23 -6.09 -2.28
C VAL A 70 13.68 -6.42 -2.59
N ASP A 71 14.01 -6.57 -3.88
CA ASP A 71 15.39 -6.71 -4.35
C ASP A 71 15.98 -5.34 -4.71
N THR A 72 15.76 -4.36 -3.83
CA THR A 72 16.30 -3.00 -4.02
C THR A 72 17.47 -2.80 -3.09
N PRO A 73 18.64 -2.33 -3.58
CA PRO A 73 19.75 -1.98 -2.73
C PRO A 73 19.32 -0.98 -1.66
N ARG A 74 19.85 -1.12 -0.45
CA ARG A 74 19.69 -0.08 0.58
C ARG A 74 20.19 1.24 0.00
N LEU A 75 19.35 2.28 0.08
CA LEU A 75 19.80 3.64 -0.19
C LEU A 75 20.41 4.24 1.07
N ASP A 76 21.65 4.67 0.96
CA ASP A 76 22.27 5.51 1.97
C ASP A 76 21.66 6.92 1.97
N GLY A 77 21.65 7.55 3.14
CA GLY A 77 21.20 8.93 3.29
C GLY A 77 19.69 9.14 3.22
N VAL A 78 18.87 8.08 3.32
CA VAL A 78 17.41 8.23 3.43
C VAL A 78 17.04 8.91 4.75
N LEU A 79 16.28 9.99 4.67
CA LEU A 79 15.69 10.69 5.80
C LEU A 79 14.32 10.10 6.17
N MET A 80 13.43 9.93 5.18
CA MET A 80 12.10 9.37 5.40
C MET A 80 11.47 8.86 4.10
N GLY A 81 10.53 7.91 4.25
CA GLY A 81 9.59 7.50 3.22
C GLY A 81 8.18 8.02 3.51
N VAL A 82 7.48 8.48 2.49
CA VAL A 82 6.12 9.02 2.59
C VAL A 82 5.23 8.37 1.52
N ASN A 83 3.99 8.06 1.90
CA ASN A 83 2.93 7.81 0.92
C ASN A 83 2.60 9.15 0.24
N TYR A 84 3.18 9.39 -0.94
CA TYR A 84 3.05 10.68 -1.62
C TYR A 84 1.67 10.84 -2.24
N GLY A 85 1.12 9.75 -2.75
CA GLY A 85 -0.22 9.75 -3.32
C GLY A 85 -0.45 8.58 -4.25
N LEU A 86 -1.57 8.67 -4.95
CA LEU A 86 -2.03 7.70 -5.94
C LEU A 86 -2.35 8.45 -7.22
N ASN A 87 -2.05 7.86 -8.38
CA ASN A 87 -2.57 8.34 -9.65
C ASN A 87 -3.93 7.67 -9.91
N LYS A 88 -3.97 6.67 -10.80
CA LYS A 88 -5.17 5.92 -11.12
C LYS A 88 -5.42 4.83 -10.08
N VAL A 89 -6.65 4.79 -9.55
CA VAL A 89 -7.16 3.70 -8.71
C VAL A 89 -8.46 3.18 -9.31
N ARG A 90 -8.65 1.86 -9.35
CA ARG A 90 -9.89 1.20 -9.77
C ARG A 90 -10.21 0.06 -8.83
N PHE A 91 -11.43 0.06 -8.29
CA PHE A 91 -12.01 -1.07 -7.55
C PHE A 91 -12.74 -1.95 -8.57
N ILE A 92 -12.22 -3.16 -8.78
CA ILE A 92 -12.64 -4.04 -9.85
C ILE A 92 -13.66 -5.06 -9.36
N ASN A 93 -13.44 -5.61 -8.16
CA ASN A 93 -14.29 -6.65 -7.58
C ASN A 93 -14.44 -6.44 -6.07
N PRO A 94 -15.63 -6.61 -5.48
CA PRO A 94 -15.81 -6.54 -4.04
C PRO A 94 -15.03 -7.67 -3.34
N VAL A 95 -14.50 -7.37 -2.15
CA VAL A 95 -13.78 -8.36 -1.31
C VAL A 95 -14.74 -8.88 -0.26
N PRO A 96 -15.21 -10.14 -0.32
CA PRO A 96 -16.07 -10.71 0.71
C PRO A 96 -15.35 -10.75 2.08
N ALA A 97 -16.08 -10.49 3.16
CA ALA A 97 -15.55 -10.62 4.51
C ALA A 97 -15.01 -12.04 4.76
N GLY A 98 -13.86 -12.14 5.44
CA GLY A 98 -13.16 -13.41 5.68
C GLY A 98 -12.31 -13.91 4.50
N SER A 99 -12.34 -13.25 3.35
CA SER A 99 -11.46 -13.60 2.23
C SER A 99 -10.00 -13.24 2.54
N ARG A 100 -9.07 -13.97 1.92
CA ARG A 100 -7.65 -13.60 1.91
C ARG A 100 -7.33 -12.74 0.70
N ILE A 101 -6.55 -11.69 0.92
CA ILE A 101 -6.04 -10.78 -0.11
C ILE A 101 -4.52 -10.74 -0.09
N ARG A 102 -3.89 -10.50 -1.24
CA ARG A 102 -2.45 -10.19 -1.33
C ARG A 102 -2.21 -9.06 -2.32
N ALA A 103 -1.10 -8.37 -2.19
CA ALA A 103 -0.68 -7.39 -3.19
C ALA A 103 0.43 -7.97 -4.07
N THR A 104 0.35 -7.70 -5.38
CA THR A 104 1.49 -7.75 -6.28
C THR A 104 1.94 -6.32 -6.59
N SER A 105 3.23 -6.16 -6.88
CA SER A 105 3.84 -4.86 -7.15
C SER A 105 4.80 -4.94 -8.32
N GLN A 106 4.67 -4.02 -9.26
CA GLN A 106 5.63 -3.77 -10.33
C GLN A 106 6.08 -2.31 -10.28
N THR A 107 7.39 -2.05 -10.38
CA THR A 107 7.88 -0.67 -10.54
C THR A 107 7.66 -0.23 -11.97
N ILE A 108 6.94 0.87 -12.16
CA ILE A 108 6.61 1.39 -13.50
C ILE A 108 7.27 2.73 -13.80
N ASP A 109 7.70 3.48 -12.78
CA ASP A 109 8.41 4.74 -12.96
C ASP A 109 9.27 5.09 -11.73
N VAL A 110 10.40 5.75 -11.97
CA VAL A 110 11.31 6.26 -10.93
C VAL A 110 11.86 7.62 -11.35
N VAL A 111 11.53 8.66 -10.58
CA VAL A 111 11.92 10.04 -10.89
C VAL A 111 12.72 10.65 -9.73
N LEU A 112 13.93 11.12 -10.02
CA LEU A 112 14.71 11.94 -9.10
C LEU A 112 14.22 13.40 -9.14
N LYS A 113 13.85 13.95 -7.99
CA LYS A 113 13.37 15.32 -7.79
C LYS A 113 14.18 16.01 -6.71
N GLY A 114 15.28 16.65 -7.11
CA GLY A 114 16.18 17.31 -6.16
C GLY A 114 16.73 16.31 -5.15
N ASN A 115 16.37 16.45 -3.88
CA ASN A 115 16.74 15.54 -2.80
C ASN A 115 15.71 14.43 -2.54
N ALA A 116 14.75 14.20 -3.42
CA ALA A 116 13.73 13.16 -3.26
C ALA A 116 13.69 12.23 -4.48
N ILE A 117 13.27 10.98 -4.26
CA ILE A 117 12.98 10.00 -5.30
C ILE A 117 11.51 9.65 -5.20
N ASP A 118 10.77 9.87 -6.28
CA ASP A 118 9.41 9.35 -6.46
C ASP A 118 9.51 8.01 -7.19
N MET A 119 8.95 6.96 -6.59
CA MET A 119 8.83 5.65 -7.21
C MET A 119 7.36 5.30 -7.36
N THR A 120 6.91 5.15 -8.59
CA THR A 120 5.55 4.75 -8.93
C THR A 120 5.51 3.24 -9.12
N ARG A 121 4.63 2.58 -8.36
CA ARG A 121 4.40 1.14 -8.44
C ARG A 121 2.98 0.88 -8.93
N LEU A 122 2.83 -0.02 -9.89
CA LEU A 122 1.55 -0.64 -10.22
C LEU A 122 1.28 -1.73 -9.18
N MET A 123 0.29 -1.48 -8.34
CA MET A 123 -0.15 -2.38 -7.29
C MET A 123 -1.45 -3.06 -7.71
N THR A 124 -1.49 -4.38 -7.64
CA THR A 124 -2.72 -5.16 -7.85
C THR A 124 -3.03 -5.92 -6.57
N VAL A 125 -4.24 -5.74 -6.02
CA VAL A 125 -4.72 -6.54 -4.88
C VAL A 125 -5.55 -7.69 -5.41
N GLU A 126 -5.07 -8.90 -5.19
CA GLU A 126 -5.73 -10.14 -5.58
C GLU A 126 -6.60 -10.67 -4.43
N ILE A 127 -7.65 -11.40 -4.76
CA ILE A 127 -8.49 -12.13 -3.80
C ILE A 127 -8.24 -13.61 -4.02
N GLU A 128 -7.96 -14.35 -2.95
CA GLU A 128 -7.67 -15.77 -3.07
C GLU A 128 -8.85 -16.54 -3.70
N GLY A 129 -8.55 -17.37 -4.69
CA GLY A 129 -9.55 -18.16 -5.40
C GLY A 129 -10.39 -17.39 -6.42
N GLN A 130 -10.09 -16.11 -6.69
CA GLN A 130 -10.80 -15.31 -7.69
C GLN A 130 -9.88 -14.87 -8.83
N GLU A 131 -10.41 -14.89 -10.06
CA GLU A 131 -9.67 -14.49 -11.26
C GLU A 131 -9.51 -12.96 -11.34
N LYS A 132 -10.55 -12.21 -10.99
CA LYS A 132 -10.53 -10.74 -11.03
C LYS A 132 -9.94 -10.18 -9.73
N PRO A 133 -9.02 -9.20 -9.80
CA PRO A 133 -8.46 -8.57 -8.61
C PRO A 133 -9.52 -7.74 -7.88
N ALA A 134 -9.27 -7.43 -6.62
CA ALA A 134 -10.05 -6.46 -5.84
C ALA A 134 -9.86 -5.03 -6.36
N LEU A 135 -8.61 -4.60 -6.50
CA LEU A 135 -8.27 -3.27 -6.98
C LEU A 135 -6.93 -3.23 -7.71
N ILE A 136 -6.79 -2.23 -8.58
CA ILE A 136 -5.53 -1.87 -9.24
C ILE A 136 -5.26 -0.40 -8.94
N ALA A 137 -4.03 -0.08 -8.53
CA ALA A 137 -3.62 1.27 -8.14
C ALA A 137 -2.20 1.60 -8.62
N GLU A 138 -2.01 2.80 -9.16
CA GLU A 138 -0.70 3.41 -9.33
C GLU A 138 -0.31 4.17 -8.07
N TRP A 139 0.58 3.59 -7.27
CA TRP A 139 0.98 4.11 -5.97
C TRP A 139 2.34 4.79 -6.02
N ILE A 140 2.41 6.04 -5.56
CA ILE A 140 3.64 6.83 -5.51
C ILE A 140 4.19 6.83 -4.08
N GLY A 141 5.33 6.17 -3.89
CA GLY A 141 6.15 6.31 -2.70
C GLY A 141 7.22 7.39 -2.91
N ARG A 142 7.32 8.36 -2.00
CA ARG A 142 8.41 9.34 -2.01
C ARG A 142 9.44 8.98 -0.95
N THR A 143 10.69 8.88 -1.37
CA THR A 143 11.84 8.75 -0.48
C THR A 143 12.58 10.08 -0.47
N VAL A 144 12.69 10.72 0.69
CA VAL A 144 13.47 11.96 0.86
C VAL A 144 14.85 11.59 1.36
N LEU A 145 15.88 12.14 0.71
CA LEU A 145 17.29 11.96 1.03
C LEU A 145 17.81 13.19 1.79
N HIS A 146 18.81 12.97 2.64
CA HIS A 146 19.65 14.04 3.16
C HIS A 146 20.31 14.78 1.99
N GLU A 147 20.31 16.11 2.05
CA GLU A 147 21.15 16.90 1.14
C GLU A 147 22.62 16.55 1.38
N TYR A 148 23.28 16.02 0.35
CA TYR A 148 24.73 15.88 0.37
C TYR A 148 25.35 17.26 0.16
N SER A 149 25.56 18.00 1.25
CA SER A 149 26.26 19.29 1.18
C SER A 149 27.69 19.03 0.66
N ARG A 150 28.02 19.52 -0.55
CA ARG A 150 29.41 19.61 -1.05
C ARG A 150 30.29 20.58 -0.23
N ARG A 151 29.77 21.19 0.84
CA ARG A 151 30.47 22.18 1.67
C ARG A 151 30.09 22.07 3.16
N GLY A 152 30.56 21.02 3.84
CA GLY A 152 30.86 21.01 5.29
C GLY A 152 29.84 21.53 6.31
N LYS A 153 28.57 21.77 5.98
CA LYS A 153 27.55 22.23 6.94
C LYS A 153 26.52 21.12 7.16
N ARG A 154 26.67 20.43 8.29
CA ARG A 154 25.66 19.54 8.86
C ARG A 154 24.43 20.37 9.24
N TYR A 155 23.28 20.10 8.61
CA TYR A 155 21.99 20.51 9.14
C TYR A 155 21.43 19.35 9.97
N SER A 156 21.27 19.54 11.29
CA SER A 156 20.58 18.58 12.14
C SER A 156 19.08 18.76 11.98
N TYR A 157 18.40 17.76 11.43
CA TYR A 157 16.93 17.76 11.39
C TYR A 157 16.40 17.38 12.78
N ASN A 158 15.59 18.25 13.36
CA ASN A 158 15.09 18.09 14.71
C ASN A 158 13.96 17.05 14.75
N ASN A 159 14.01 16.16 15.73
CA ASN A 159 13.26 14.91 15.82
C ASN A 159 11.76 15.12 16.14
N LYS A 160 10.98 15.67 15.19
CA LYS A 160 9.51 15.71 15.29
C LYS A 160 8.94 14.58 14.43
N ARG A 161 8.29 13.62 15.10
CA ARG A 161 7.58 12.47 14.51
C ARG A 161 6.60 12.97 13.44
N ILE A 162 6.96 12.77 12.18
CA ILE A 162 6.07 12.91 11.03
C ILE A 162 5.51 11.51 10.73
N TRP A 163 4.31 11.42 10.16
CA TRP A 163 3.63 10.18 9.81
C TRP A 163 4.48 9.33 8.85
N ILE A 164 5.34 8.49 9.42
CA ILE A 164 6.24 7.59 8.70
C ILE A 164 5.42 6.36 8.35
N VAL A 165 5.12 6.21 7.06
CA VAL A 165 4.78 4.89 6.53
C VAL A 165 6.11 4.20 6.29
N ASN A 166 6.46 3.24 7.14
CA ASN A 166 7.60 2.35 6.91
C ASN A 166 7.30 1.54 5.64
N LEU A 167 7.67 2.08 4.49
CA LEU A 167 7.63 1.35 3.24
C LEU A 167 8.60 0.16 3.35
N PRO A 168 8.25 -1.03 2.81
CA PRO A 168 9.02 -2.29 2.88
C PRO A 168 10.50 -2.22 2.52
N CYS A 169 10.97 -1.16 1.87
CA CYS A 169 12.41 -0.93 1.65
C CYS A 169 13.24 -0.93 2.94
N PHE A 170 12.59 -0.92 4.13
CA PHE A 170 13.22 -0.64 5.41
C PHE A 170 12.98 -1.71 6.49
N SER A 171 12.86 -3.01 6.14
CA SER A 171 12.87 -4.05 7.19
C SER A 171 14.31 -4.38 7.64
N HIS A 172 14.57 -4.20 8.93
CA HIS A 172 15.73 -4.75 9.61
C HIS A 172 15.46 -6.23 9.86
N ARG A 173 16.18 -7.13 9.19
CA ARG A 173 16.56 -8.40 9.83
C ARG A 173 17.95 -8.21 10.41
N ARG A 174 18.04 -8.33 11.74
CA ARG A 174 19.28 -8.72 12.41
C ARG A 174 19.57 -10.17 12.06
#